data_AF-A0A976CSN7-F1
#
_entry.id   AF-A0A976CSN7-F1
#
_cell.length_a   1.000
_cell.length_b   1.000
_cell.length_c   1.000
_cell.angle_alpha   90.00
_cell.angle_beta   90.00
_cell.angle_gamma   90.00
#
_symmetry.space_group_name_H-M   'P 1'
#
loop_
_entity.id
_entity.type
_entity.pdbx_description
1 polymer ?
#
loop_
_entity_poly.entity_id
_entity_poly.type
_entity_poly.pdbx_seq_one_letter_code
_entity_poly.pdbx_strand_id
1 'polypeptide(L)'
;MTSKKVVNFISGHIDLTQEEFDRYYCALLDRAIDRDECFVVGDAKGTDTLAQQYLFGRTEAVIVYHMFASPRNNVGFPTRGGFQSDVERDTQLTLDSERDIAWVRRGRERSGTQANLDRRSKKE
;
A
#
# COMPACT_ATOMS: atom_id res chain seq x y z
N MET A 1 0.68 27.68 5.44
CA MET A 1 -0.32 26.68 5.05
C MET A 1 0.43 25.51 4.46
N THR A 2 0.55 24.39 5.19
CA THR A 2 1.09 23.16 4.64
C THR A 2 0.09 22.63 3.62
N SER A 3 0.47 22.60 2.35
CA SER A 3 -0.32 21.91 1.32
C SER A 3 -0.54 20.47 1.78
N LYS A 4 -1.77 19.96 1.68
CA LYS A 4 -2.07 18.57 2.02
C LYS A 4 -1.29 17.67 1.05
N LYS A 5 -0.37 16.84 1.56
CA LYS A 5 0.34 15.85 0.74
C LYS A 5 -0.64 14.78 0.27
N VAL A 6 -0.50 14.33 -0.98
CA VAL A 6 -1.24 13.18 -1.51
C VAL A 6 -0.73 11.93 -0.80
N VAL A 7 -1.63 11.05 -0.39
CA VAL A 7 -1.32 9.76 0.22
C VAL A 7 -1.72 8.63 -0.74
N ASN A 8 -0.78 7.76 -1.06
CA ASN A 8 -0.95 6.63 -1.95
C ASN A 8 -1.09 5.33 -1.16
N PHE A 9 -2.16 4.57 -1.40
CA PHE A 9 -2.32 3.21 -0.87
C PHE A 9 -1.66 2.20 -1.81
N ILE A 10 -0.63 1.53 -1.32
CA ILE A 10 0.05 0.45 -2.04
C ILE A 10 -0.61 -0.87 -1.71
N SER A 11 -1.05 -1.62 -2.73
CA SER A 11 -1.54 -2.99 -2.55
C SER A 11 -1.28 -3.86 -3.78
N GLY A 12 -1.31 -5.18 -3.59
CA GLY A 12 -1.02 -6.12 -4.66
C GLY A 12 -1.06 -7.58 -4.21
N HIS A 13 -0.46 -8.46 -5.01
CA HIS A 13 -0.54 -9.91 -4.81
C HIS A 13 0.43 -10.37 -3.73
N ILE A 14 -0.02 -11.33 -2.91
CA ILE A 14 0.81 -11.94 -1.86
C ILE A 14 1.96 -12.79 -2.43
N ASP A 15 1.79 -13.27 -3.66
CA ASP A 15 2.76 -14.03 -4.46
C ASP A 15 3.44 -13.15 -5.53
N LEU A 16 3.45 -11.82 -5.37
CA LEU A 16 4.14 -10.93 -6.31
C LEU A 16 5.64 -11.24 -6.34
N THR A 17 6.18 -11.39 -7.55
CA THR A 17 7.63 -11.58 -7.76
C THR A 17 8.38 -10.24 -7.78
N GLN A 18 9.70 -10.28 -7.56
CA GLN A 18 10.54 -9.08 -7.71
C GLN A 18 10.45 -8.49 -9.12
N GLU A 19 10.44 -9.33 -10.16
CA GLU A 19 10.34 -8.89 -11.55
C GLU A 19 9.02 -8.17 -11.85
N GLU A 20 7.90 -8.68 -11.32
CA GLU A 20 6.60 -8.00 -11.42
C GLU A 20 6.60 -6.69 -10.62
N PHE A 21 7.23 -6.67 -9.44
CA PHE A 21 7.36 -5.47 -8.63
C PHE A 21 8.14 -4.38 -9.38
N ASP A 22 9.30 -4.72 -9.93
CA ASP A 22 10.13 -3.80 -10.70
C ASP A 22 9.38 -3.25 -11.92
N ARG A 23 8.62 -4.12 -12.60
CA ARG A 23 7.86 -3.76 -13.79
C ARG A 23 6.67 -2.85 -13.52
N TYR A 24 5.92 -3.10 -12.44
CA TYR A 24 4.61 -2.48 -12.23
C TYR A 24 4.58 -1.43 -11.11
N TYR A 25 5.54 -1.45 -10.18
CA TYR A 25 5.50 -0.60 -8.98
C TYR A 25 6.63 0.43 -8.94
N CYS A 26 7.89 0.05 -9.20
CA CYS A 26 9.06 0.91 -8.94
C CYS A 26 8.92 2.30 -9.58
N ALA A 27 8.58 2.38 -10.87
CA ALA A 27 8.43 3.66 -11.56
C ALA A 27 7.26 4.52 -11.02
N LEU A 28 6.23 3.93 -10.42
CA LEU A 28 5.13 4.68 -9.79
C LEU A 28 5.54 5.21 -8.42
N LEU A 29 6.25 4.40 -7.64
CA LEU A 29 6.78 4.78 -6.34
C LEU A 29 7.82 5.90 -6.47
N ASP A 30 8.71 5.81 -7.45
CA ASP A 30 9.73 6.85 -7.72
C ASP A 30 9.07 8.20 -8.03
N ARG A 31 8.05 8.21 -8.92
CA ARG A 31 7.31 9.45 -9.24
C ARG A 31 6.57 10.03 -8.04
N ALA A 32 6.06 9.19 -7.15
CA ALA A 32 5.38 9.64 -5.94
C ALA A 32 6.37 10.24 -4.94
N ILE A 33 7.56 9.65 -4.80
CA ILE A 33 8.67 10.21 -4.00
C ILE A 33 9.10 11.57 -4.57
N ASP A 34 9.32 11.68 -5.88
CA ASP A 34 9.72 12.94 -6.55
C ASP A 34 8.72 14.08 -6.36
N ARG A 35 7.44 13.73 -6.09
CA ARG A 35 6.34 14.67 -5.84
C ARG A 35 6.10 14.94 -4.35
N ASP A 36 6.96 14.41 -3.47
CA ASP A 36 6.84 14.51 -2.02
C ASP A 36 5.48 13.98 -1.50
N GLU A 37 4.97 12.92 -2.14
CA GLU A 37 3.74 12.22 -1.74
C GLU A 37 4.03 11.19 -0.63
N CYS A 38 3.01 10.87 0.16
CA CYS A 38 3.07 9.91 1.26
C CYS A 38 2.54 8.53 0.84
N PHE A 39 2.80 7.51 1.66
CA PHE A 39 2.38 6.14 1.41
C PHE A 39 1.72 5.51 2.64
N VAL A 40 0.71 4.69 2.37
CA VAL A 40 0.17 3.72 3.32
C VAL A 40 0.21 2.35 2.67
N VAL A 41 0.60 1.33 3.44
CA VAL A 41 0.79 -0.03 2.95
C VAL A 41 0.38 -1.02 4.03
N GLY A 42 -0.03 -2.22 3.64
CA GLY A 42 -0.29 -3.31 4.59
C GLY A 42 1.00 -3.98 5.08
N ASP A 43 0.79 -5.07 5.83
CA ASP A 43 1.82 -5.91 6.42
C ASP A 43 1.76 -7.37 5.89
N ALA A 44 1.21 -7.59 4.70
CA ALA A 44 1.20 -8.91 4.08
C ALA A 44 2.56 -9.25 3.44
N LYS A 45 2.70 -10.48 2.93
CA LYS A 45 3.82 -10.85 2.05
C LYS A 45 3.62 -10.29 0.64
N GLY A 46 4.60 -10.45 -0.23
CA GLY A 46 4.52 -10.05 -1.63
C GLY A 46 4.65 -8.53 -1.77
N THR A 47 3.67 -7.89 -2.41
CA THR A 47 3.71 -6.45 -2.68
C THR A 47 4.00 -5.60 -1.46
N ASP A 48 3.37 -5.88 -0.32
CA ASP A 48 3.55 -5.10 0.90
C ASP A 48 5.00 -5.15 1.40
N THR A 49 5.57 -6.36 1.52
CA THR A 49 6.97 -6.54 1.90
C THR A 49 7.93 -5.87 0.92
N LEU A 50 7.73 -6.07 -0.39
CA LEU A 50 8.60 -5.49 -1.42
C LEU A 50 8.52 -3.96 -1.44
N ALA A 51 7.32 -3.39 -1.30
CA ALA A 51 7.12 -1.96 -1.21
C ALA A 51 7.77 -1.36 0.03
N GLN A 52 7.60 -1.99 1.19
CA GLN A 52 8.26 -1.56 2.41
C GLN A 52 9.79 -1.55 2.25
N GLN A 53 10.38 -2.64 1.75
CA GLN A 53 11.81 -2.74 1.49
C GLN A 53 12.30 -1.69 0.48
N TYR A 54 11.53 -1.47 -0.58
CA TYR A 54 11.88 -0.51 -1.64
C TYR A 54 11.85 0.93 -1.15
N LEU A 55 10.92 1.28 -0.25
CA LEU A 55 10.77 2.65 0.26
C LEU A 55 11.72 2.95 1.43
N PHE A 56 12.19 1.94 2.14
CA PHE A 56 13.05 2.10 3.31
C PHE A 56 14.37 2.80 2.95
N GLY A 57 14.72 3.85 3.70
CA GLY A 57 15.89 4.68 3.44
C GLY A 57 15.75 5.66 2.26
N ARG A 58 14.62 5.64 1.54
CA ARG A 58 14.34 6.57 0.42
C ARG A 58 13.30 7.62 0.79
N THR A 59 12.42 7.30 1.73
CA THR A 59 11.45 8.25 2.30
C THR A 59 11.05 7.80 3.70
N GLU A 60 10.72 8.76 4.56
CA GLU A 60 10.13 8.50 5.89
C GLU A 60 8.59 8.59 5.87
N ALA A 61 8.01 9.00 4.73
CA ALA A 61 6.58 9.28 4.60
C ALA A 61 5.74 8.01 4.37
N VAL A 62 5.95 6.97 5.18
CA VAL A 62 5.28 5.67 5.07
C VAL A 62 4.66 5.27 6.41
N ILE A 63 3.41 4.78 6.39
CA ILE A 63 2.76 4.15 7.55
C ILE A 63 2.33 2.72 7.18
N VAL A 64 2.76 1.74 7.98
CA VAL A 64 2.39 0.34 7.81
C VAL A 64 1.15 0.01 8.63
N TYR A 65 0.09 -0.44 7.97
CA TYR A 65 -1.16 -0.85 8.60
C TYR A 65 -1.13 -2.35 8.87
N HIS A 66 -1.55 -2.75 10.06
CA HIS A 66 -1.58 -4.16 10.44
C HIS A 66 -2.77 -4.52 11.30
N MET A 67 -3.14 -5.79 11.28
CA MET A 67 -4.17 -6.32 12.17
C MET A 67 -3.61 -6.52 13.58
N PHE A 68 -4.52 -6.56 14.56
CA PHE A 68 -4.22 -6.89 15.95
C PHE A 68 -3.11 -6.01 16.57
N ALA A 69 -2.32 -6.59 17.48
CA ALA A 69 -1.37 -5.86 18.31
C ALA A 69 -0.03 -5.55 17.60
N SER A 70 0.38 -6.35 16.61
CA SER A 70 1.68 -6.20 15.96
C SER A 70 1.64 -6.58 14.48
N PRO A 71 2.50 -5.96 13.63
CA PRO A 71 2.58 -6.29 12.23
C PRO A 71 3.22 -7.67 12.01
N ARG A 72 2.78 -8.38 10.96
CA ARG A 72 3.41 -9.62 10.49
C ARG A 72 4.79 -9.34 9.91
N ASN A 73 4.96 -8.21 9.24
CA ASN A 73 6.27 -7.69 8.82
C ASN A 73 6.29 -6.15 8.82
N ASN A 74 7.42 -5.59 9.22
CA ASN A 74 7.71 -4.17 9.16
C ASN A 74 9.23 -3.96 9.10
N VAL A 75 9.71 -3.22 8.10
CA VAL A 75 11.14 -2.89 7.94
C VAL A 75 11.62 -1.78 8.88
N GLY A 76 10.72 -1.11 9.61
CA GLY A 76 11.05 -0.07 10.58
C GLY A 76 10.22 1.20 10.47
N PHE A 77 9.16 1.19 9.66
CA PHE A 77 8.27 2.35 9.54
C PHE A 77 7.32 2.48 10.73
N PRO A 78 6.77 3.68 10.99
CA PRO A 78 5.65 3.87 11.89
C PRO A 78 4.47 2.96 11.51
N THR A 79 3.75 2.46 12.51
CA THR A 79 2.65 1.52 12.31
C THR A 79 1.31 2.08 12.77
N ARG A 80 0.23 1.64 12.11
CA ARG A 80 -1.14 1.79 12.62
C ARG A 80 -1.80 0.42 12.71
N GLY A 81 -2.04 -0.02 13.94
CA GLY A 81 -2.57 -1.34 14.25
C GLY A 81 -4.02 -1.34 14.74
N GLY A 82 -4.45 -2.49 15.25
CA GLY A 82 -5.72 -2.64 15.99
C GLY A 82 -6.90 -3.16 15.18
N PHE A 83 -6.77 -3.29 13.86
CA PHE A 83 -7.84 -3.81 13.00
C PHE A 83 -8.08 -5.31 13.25
N GLN A 84 -9.34 -5.73 13.22
CA GLN A 84 -9.74 -7.11 13.51
C GLN A 84 -9.88 -7.98 12.25
N SER A 85 -9.92 -7.37 11.07
CA SER A 85 -10.02 -8.07 9.79
C SER A 85 -9.27 -7.36 8.68
N ASP A 86 -8.92 -8.10 7.61
CA ASP A 86 -8.35 -7.51 6.39
C ASP A 86 -9.32 -6.48 5.78
N VAL A 87 -10.63 -6.76 5.79
CA VAL A 87 -11.64 -5.83 5.25
C VAL A 87 -11.65 -4.50 6.01
N GLU A 88 -11.57 -4.54 7.34
CA GLU A 88 -11.53 -3.34 8.18
C GLU A 88 -10.24 -2.54 7.93
N ARG A 89 -9.08 -3.21 7.96
CA ARG A 89 -7.78 -2.60 7.66
C ARG A 89 -7.77 -1.95 6.29
N ASP A 90 -8.17 -2.69 5.26
CA ASP A 90 -8.12 -2.25 3.87
C ASP A 90 -9.13 -1.14 3.58
N THR A 91 -10.27 -1.15 4.26
CA THR A 91 -11.23 -0.04 4.24
C THR A 91 -10.59 1.21 4.81
N GLN A 92 -9.93 1.11 5.97
CA GLN A 92 -9.24 2.26 6.57
C GLN A 92 -8.09 2.77 5.69
N LEU A 93 -7.29 1.88 5.10
CA LEU A 93 -6.24 2.23 4.12
C LEU A 93 -6.81 3.02 2.94
N THR A 94 -7.99 2.64 2.45
CA THR A 94 -8.70 3.36 1.36
C THR A 94 -9.27 4.71 1.82
N LEU A 95 -9.69 4.80 3.09
CA LEU A 95 -10.19 6.05 3.66
C LEU A 95 -9.09 7.08 3.86
N ASP A 96 -7.91 6.64 4.31
CA ASP A 96 -6.75 7.46 4.65
C ASP A 96 -5.82 7.78 3.47
N SER A 97 -6.23 7.43 2.26
CA SER A 97 -5.48 7.69 1.03
C SER A 97 -6.35 8.30 -0.07
N GLU A 98 -5.71 9.05 -0.96
CA GLU A 98 -6.34 9.68 -2.12
C GLU A 98 -6.21 8.84 -3.39
N ARG A 99 -5.17 8.02 -3.51
CA ARG A 99 -4.90 7.21 -4.71
C ARG A 99 -4.49 5.77 -4.37
N ASP A 100 -4.57 4.89 -5.35
CA ASP A 100 -3.99 3.54 -5.29
C ASP A 100 -2.76 3.43 -6.20
N ILE A 101 -1.72 2.79 -5.67
CA ILE A 101 -0.62 2.22 -6.45
C ILE A 101 -0.79 0.70 -6.36
N ALA A 102 -1.49 0.14 -7.34
CA ALA A 102 -1.88 -1.25 -7.32
C ALA A 102 -1.89 -1.86 -8.73
N TRP A 103 -1.62 -3.16 -8.79
CA TRP A 103 -1.66 -3.91 -10.03
C TRP A 103 -2.36 -5.26 -9.84
N VAL A 104 -3.32 -5.54 -10.72
CA VAL A 104 -4.05 -6.81 -10.74
C VAL A 104 -3.53 -7.65 -11.91
N ARG A 105 -2.92 -8.81 -11.60
CA ARG A 105 -2.50 -9.78 -12.61
C ARG A 105 -3.74 -10.22 -13.41
N ARG A 106 -3.61 -10.29 -14.73
CA ARG A 106 -4.70 -10.76 -15.61
C ARG A 106 -5.20 -12.13 -15.15
N GLY A 107 -6.51 -12.28 -15.00
CA GLY A 107 -7.16 -13.48 -14.46
C GLY A 107 -7.28 -13.52 -12.93
N ARG A 108 -6.87 -12.45 -12.23
CA ARG A 108 -6.95 -12.32 -10.75
C ARG A 108 -7.87 -11.17 -10.32
N GLU A 109 -8.92 -10.90 -11.10
CA GLU A 109 -9.91 -9.83 -10.86
C GLU A 109 -10.86 -10.14 -9.68
N ARG A 110 -10.69 -11.29 -9.00
CA ARG A 110 -11.37 -11.63 -7.74
C ARG A 110 -10.37 -11.66 -6.57
N SER A 111 -9.42 -10.73 -6.56
CA SER A 111 -8.38 -10.60 -5.53
C SER A 111 -8.69 -9.49 -4.53
N GLY A 112 -8.00 -9.49 -3.38
CA GLY A 112 -8.06 -8.39 -2.42
C GLY A 112 -7.62 -7.05 -3.04
N THR A 113 -6.63 -7.07 -3.92
CA THR A 113 -6.20 -5.89 -4.68
C THR A 113 -7.32 -5.31 -5.54
N GLN A 114 -8.07 -6.17 -6.28
CA GLN A 114 -9.23 -5.70 -7.03
C GLN A 114 -10.31 -5.13 -6.10
N ALA A 115 -10.57 -5.78 -4.97
CA ALA A 115 -11.53 -5.28 -3.99
C ALA A 115 -11.16 -3.89 -3.43
N ASN A 116 -9.87 -3.60 -3.29
CA ASN A 116 -9.37 -2.27 -2.88
C ASN A 116 -9.64 -1.20 -3.95
N LEU A 117 -9.33 -1.51 -5.21
CA LEU A 117 -9.62 -0.63 -6.36
C LEU A 117 -11.13 -0.36 -6.46
N ASP A 118 -11.95 -1.41 -6.36
CA ASP A 118 -13.41 -1.29 -6.42
C ASP A 118 -13.95 -0.44 -5.25
N ARG A 119 -13.33 -0.51 -4.07
CA ARG A 119 -13.71 0.31 -2.91
C ARG A 119 -13.45 1.78 -3.18
N ARG A 120 -12.34 2.14 -3.84
CA ARG A 120 -12.04 3.54 -4.18
C ARG A 120 -13.01 4.09 -5.22
N SER A 121 -13.32 3.32 -6.26
CA SER A 121 -14.26 3.76 -7.31
C SER A 121 -15.69 4.02 -6.81
N LYS A 122 -16.06 3.48 -5.64
CA LYS A 122 -17.37 3.71 -5.00
C LYS A 122 -17.39 4.91 -4.04
N LYS A 123 -16.26 5.59 -3.85
CA LYS A 123 -16.12 6.73 -2.92
C LYS A 123 -16.50 8.08 -3.58
N GLU A 124 -17.05 8.04 -4.80
CA GLU A 124 -17.57 9.20 -5.54
C GLU A 124 -19.02 9.53 -5.20
#